data_AF-A0A4R5DJB7-F1
#
_entry.id   AF-A0A4R5DJB7-F1
#
_cell.length_a   1.000
_cell.length_b   1.000
_cell.length_c   1.000
_cell.angle_alpha   90.00
_cell.angle_beta   90.00
_cell.angle_gamma   90.00
#
_symmetry.space_group_name_H-M   'P 1'
#
loop_
_entity.id
_entity.type
_entity.pdbx_description
1 polymer ?
#
loop_
_entity_poly.entity_id
_entity_poly.type
_entity_poly.pdbx_seq_one_letter_code
_entity_poly.pdbx_strand_id
1 'polypeptide(L)'
;MISQLEEIKDTLFKYFETRIDLFKIEIRDKIERAVIMAIYAAALLCIGLTILILIVILLGTFLNKWLHSDYLGFLILLGVFVLKLVLCIVFRERLIRFVRKFIVRFVQVKED
;
A
#
# COMPACT_ATOMS: atom_id res chain seq x y z
N MET A 1 -23.25 53.66 14.63
CA MET A 1 -23.22 52.26 15.14
C MET A 1 -23.33 51.23 14.02
N ILE A 2 -24.15 51.46 12.98
CA ILE A 2 -24.31 50.52 11.85
C ILE A 2 -23.04 50.39 10.98
N SER A 3 -22.30 51.48 10.77
CA SER A 3 -21.08 51.50 9.92
C SER A 3 -19.92 50.63 10.45
N GLN A 4 -19.80 50.49 11.76
CA GLN A 4 -18.78 49.65 12.40
C GLN A 4 -19.08 48.15 12.20
N LEU A 5 -20.37 47.80 12.13
CA LEU A 5 -20.80 46.43 11.85
C LEU A 5 -20.45 46.01 10.41
N GLU A 6 -20.48 46.97 9.49
CA GLU A 6 -20.16 46.78 8.08
C GLU A 6 -18.66 46.58 7.84
N GLU A 7 -17.80 47.37 8.51
CA GLU A 7 -16.33 47.17 8.49
C GLU A 7 -15.89 45.82 9.07
N ILE A 8 -16.51 45.38 10.18
CA ILE A 8 -16.21 44.07 10.78
C ILE A 8 -16.63 42.95 9.82
N LYS A 9 -17.79 43.09 9.17
CA LYS A 9 -18.29 42.13 8.20
C LYS A 9 -17.37 42.05 6.97
N ASP A 10 -16.92 43.17 6.43
CA ASP A 10 -15.98 43.20 5.30
C ASP A 10 -14.62 42.59 5.65
N THR A 11 -14.12 42.87 6.85
CA THR A 11 -12.85 42.30 7.33
C THR A 11 -12.97 40.78 7.53
N LEU A 12 -14.10 40.31 8.08
CA LEU A 12 -14.38 38.87 8.21
C LEU A 12 -14.55 38.20 6.84
N PHE A 13 -15.23 38.84 5.89
CA PHE A 13 -15.36 38.31 4.53
C PHE A 13 -14.00 38.20 3.84
N LYS A 14 -13.14 39.22 3.92
CA LYS A 14 -11.75 39.15 3.44
C LYS A 14 -10.94 38.03 4.09
N TYR A 15 -11.12 37.83 5.39
CA TYR A 15 -10.42 36.75 6.11
C TYR A 15 -10.93 35.37 5.69
N PHE A 16 -12.24 35.22 5.51
CA PHE A 16 -12.85 33.99 4.98
C PHE A 16 -12.40 33.69 3.55
N GLU A 17 -12.36 34.71 2.69
CA GLU A 17 -11.88 34.60 1.31
C GLU A 17 -10.41 34.14 1.27
N THR A 18 -9.55 34.76 2.09
CA THR A 18 -8.14 34.36 2.23
C THR A 18 -8.00 32.92 2.74
N ARG A 19 -8.84 32.51 3.71
CA ARG A 19 -8.85 31.13 4.24
C ARG A 19 -9.30 30.12 3.20
N ILE A 20 -10.32 30.43 2.41
CA ILE A 20 -10.80 29.57 1.32
C ILE A 20 -9.73 29.42 0.25
N ASP A 21 -9.01 30.49 -0.08
CA ASP A 21 -7.97 30.45 -1.09
C ASP A 21 -6.75 29.62 -0.62
N LEU A 22 -6.33 29.79 0.64
CA LEU A 22 -5.33 28.93 1.27
C LEU A 22 -5.75 27.45 1.29
N PHE A 23 -7.01 27.17 1.60
CA PHE A 23 -7.54 25.81 1.62
C PHE A 23 -7.54 25.18 0.22
N LYS A 24 -7.86 25.96 -0.81
CA LYS A 24 -7.80 25.54 -2.21
C LYS A 24 -6.38 25.18 -2.65
N ILE A 25 -5.40 25.99 -2.24
CA ILE A 25 -3.97 25.73 -2.51
C ILE A 25 -3.51 24.45 -1.79
N GLU A 26 -3.85 24.29 -0.50
CA GLU A 26 -3.46 23.12 0.29
C GLU A 26 -4.07 21.82 -0.26
N ILE A 27 -5.35 21.85 -0.66
CA ILE A 27 -6.01 20.71 -1.31
C ILE A 27 -5.29 20.35 -2.61
N ARG A 28 -4.93 21.35 -3.43
CA ARG A 28 -4.25 21.14 -4.71
C ARG A 28 -2.88 20.47 -4.51
N ASP A 29 -2.09 20.93 -3.54
CA ASP A 29 -0.78 20.34 -3.23
C ASP A 29 -0.91 18.91 -2.68
N LYS A 30 -1.92 18.64 -1.83
CA LYS A 30 -2.20 17.29 -1.35
C LYS A 30 -2.63 16.35 -2.46
N ILE A 31 -3.50 16.80 -3.37
CA ILE A 31 -3.94 16.01 -4.52
C ILE A 31 -2.76 15.75 -5.46
N GLU A 32 -1.95 16.76 -5.77
CA GLU A 32 -0.77 16.60 -6.63
C GLU A 32 0.21 15.57 -6.04
N ARG A 33 0.55 15.67 -4.74
CA ARG A 33 1.38 14.66 -4.07
C ARG A 33 0.77 13.28 -4.07
N ALA A 34 -0.53 13.17 -3.76
CA ALA A 34 -1.22 11.88 -3.72
C ALA A 34 -1.24 11.22 -5.11
N VAL A 35 -1.49 11.99 -6.16
CA VAL A 35 -1.50 11.51 -7.54
C VAL A 35 -0.10 11.08 -7.98
N ILE A 36 0.93 11.88 -7.70
CA ILE A 36 2.33 11.53 -8.01
C ILE A 36 2.72 10.24 -7.28
N MET A 37 2.39 10.13 -6.00
CA MET A 37 2.67 8.92 -5.21
C MET A 37 1.91 7.70 -5.75
N ALA A 38 0.64 7.87 -6.14
CA ALA A 38 -0.17 6.81 -6.72
C ALA A 38 0.40 6.33 -8.07
N ILE A 39 0.81 7.25 -8.94
CA ILE A 39 1.43 6.92 -10.24
C ILE A 39 2.74 6.18 -10.01
N TYR A 40 3.60 6.66 -9.10
CA TYR A 40 4.87 6.01 -8.79
C TYR A 40 4.65 4.61 -8.22
N ALA A 41 3.71 4.46 -7.28
CA ALA A 41 3.36 3.17 -6.70
C ALA A 41 2.78 2.21 -7.75
N ALA A 42 1.92 2.70 -8.64
CA ALA A 42 1.35 1.91 -9.74
C ALA A 42 2.43 1.46 -10.74
N ALA A 43 3.34 2.36 -11.12
CA ALA A 43 4.47 2.02 -11.99
C ALA A 43 5.38 0.97 -11.34
N LEU A 44 5.71 1.14 -10.06
CA LEU A 44 6.54 0.20 -9.31
C LEU A 44 5.85 -1.17 -9.17
N LEU A 45 4.55 -1.19 -8.89
CA LEU A 45 3.75 -2.42 -8.88
C LEU A 45 3.73 -3.10 -10.25
N CYS A 46 3.57 -2.35 -11.33
CA CYS A 46 3.54 -2.90 -12.69
C CYS A 46 4.89 -3.55 -13.05
N ILE A 47 6.00 -2.87 -12.76
CA ILE A 47 7.35 -3.40 -12.98
C ILE A 47 7.60 -4.63 -12.09
N GLY A 48 7.25 -4.54 -10.80
CA GLY A 48 7.40 -5.64 -9.85
C GLY A 48 6.60 -6.87 -10.26
N LEU A 49 5.36 -6.69 -10.71
CA LEU A 49 4.51 -7.75 -11.22
C LEU A 49 5.10 -8.40 -12.48
N THR A 50 5.63 -7.58 -13.40
CA THR A 50 6.30 -8.06 -14.62
C THR A 50 7.50 -8.95 -14.28
N ILE A 51 8.37 -8.49 -13.37
CA ILE A 51 9.53 -9.26 -12.91
C ILE A 51 9.09 -10.56 -12.23
N LEU A 52 8.06 -10.50 -11.38
CA LEU A 52 7.53 -11.65 -10.68
C LEU A 52 7.00 -12.71 -11.65
N ILE A 53 6.23 -12.30 -12.67
CA ILE A 53 5.75 -13.21 -13.71
C ILE A 53 6.92 -13.85 -14.46
N LEU A 54 7.95 -13.08 -14.83
CA LEU A 54 9.14 -13.61 -15.49
C LEU A 54 9.87 -14.64 -14.62
N ILE A 55 10.02 -14.40 -13.32
CA ILE A 55 10.62 -15.35 -12.38
C ILE A 55 9.80 -16.65 -12.31
N VAL A 56 8.47 -16.55 -12.25
CA VAL A 56 7.58 -17.72 -12.22
C VAL A 56 7.72 -18.53 -13.51
N ILE A 57 7.77 -17.88 -14.67
CA ILE A 57 7.97 -18.55 -15.96
C ILE A 57 9.36 -19.19 -16.03
N LEU A 58 10.40 -18.51 -15.55
CA LEU A 58 11.77 -19.02 -15.52
C LEU A 58 11.88 -20.27 -14.62
N LEU A 59 11.27 -20.23 -13.44
CA LEU A 59 11.21 -21.38 -12.54
C LEU A 59 10.41 -22.53 -13.13
N GLY A 60 9.26 -22.25 -13.74
CA GLY A 60 8.43 -23.25 -14.40
C GLY A 60 9.17 -23.95 -15.53
N THR A 61 9.84 -23.19 -16.41
CA THR A 61 10.64 -23.71 -17.52
C THR A 61 11.89 -24.48 -17.07
N PHE A 62 12.56 -24.02 -15.99
CA PHE A 62 13.68 -24.75 -15.40
C PHE A 62 13.24 -26.13 -14.88
N LEU A 63 12.11 -26.17 -14.16
CA LEU A 63 11.54 -27.41 -13.63
C LEU A 63 11.06 -28.34 -14.76
N ASN A 64 10.52 -27.77 -15.83
CA ASN A 64 10.11 -28.47 -17.04
C ASN A 64 11.26 -29.25 -17.69
N LYS A 65 12.40 -28.58 -17.87
CA LYS A 65 13.61 -29.19 -18.44
C LYS A 65 14.13 -30.33 -17.57
N TRP A 66 14.03 -30.20 -16.24
CA TRP A 66 14.48 -31.24 -15.33
C TRP A 66 13.57 -32.48 -15.35
N LEU A 67 12.28 -32.29 -15.62
CA LEU A 67 11.29 -33.37 -15.65
C LEU A 67 11.04 -33.99 -17.04
N HIS A 68 11.75 -33.53 -18.09
CA HIS A 68 11.60 -33.98 -19.49
C HIS A 68 10.16 -33.93 -20.03
N SER A 69 9.33 -33.00 -19.56
CA SER A 69 7.94 -32.86 -20.00
C SER A 69 7.58 -31.39 -20.12
N ASP A 70 6.79 -31.02 -21.13
CA ASP A 70 6.52 -29.63 -21.50
C ASP A 70 5.55 -28.87 -20.57
N TYR A 71 4.81 -29.56 -19.69
CA TYR A 71 3.76 -28.94 -18.88
C TYR A 71 3.82 -29.29 -17.39
N LEU A 72 4.54 -30.34 -17.01
CA LEU A 72 4.59 -30.80 -15.63
C LEU A 72 5.34 -29.83 -14.72
N GLY A 73 6.30 -29.07 -15.25
CA GLY A 73 7.02 -28.04 -14.50
C GLY A 73 6.09 -26.96 -13.95
N PHE A 74 5.13 -26.51 -14.76
CA PHE A 74 4.13 -25.52 -14.35
C PHE A 74 3.10 -26.10 -13.38
N LEU A 75 2.67 -27.35 -13.58
CA LEU A 75 1.68 -28.00 -12.71
C LEU A 75 2.22 -28.19 -11.27
N ILE A 76 3.49 -28.61 -11.14
CA ILE A 76 4.15 -28.73 -9.83
C ILE A 76 4.32 -27.35 -9.19
N LEU A 77 4.74 -26.34 -9.98
CA LEU A 77 4.89 -24.97 -9.47
C LEU A 77 3.57 -24.42 -8.93
N LEU A 78 2.47 -24.66 -9.66
CA LEU A 78 1.11 -24.30 -9.25
C LEU A 78 0.71 -25.04 -7.95
N GLY A 79 0.97 -26.34 -7.87
CA GLY A 79 0.75 -27.13 -6.65
C GLY A 79 1.51 -26.59 -5.44
N VAL A 80 2.79 -26.21 -5.62
CA VAL A 80 3.61 -25.60 -4.55
C VAL A 80 3.06 -24.24 -4.13
N PHE A 81 2.63 -23.41 -5.08
CA PHE A 81 2.04 -22.11 -4.79
C PHE A 81 0.72 -22.24 -4.04
N VAL A 82 -0.16 -23.14 -4.46
CA VAL A 82 -1.41 -23.44 -3.77
C VAL A 82 -1.14 -23.99 -2.37
N LEU A 83 -0.18 -24.90 -2.21
CA LEU A 83 0.19 -25.43 -0.91
C LEU A 83 0.72 -24.33 0.01
N LYS A 84 1.60 -23.45 -0.48
CA LYS A 84 2.08 -22.26 0.25
C LYS A 84 0.92 -21.35 0.67
N LEU A 85 -0.06 -21.14 -0.22
CA LEU A 85 -1.23 -20.30 0.04
C LEU A 85 -2.13 -20.91 1.14
N VAL A 86 -2.40 -22.21 1.06
CA VAL A 86 -3.15 -22.97 2.08
C VAL A 86 -2.41 -22.91 3.42
N LEU A 87 -1.09 -23.14 3.43
CA LEU A 87 -0.27 -23.02 4.64
C LEU A 87 -0.35 -21.61 5.22
N CYS A 88 -0.28 -20.58 4.38
CA CYS A 88 -0.39 -19.19 4.80
C CYS A 88 -1.75 -18.90 5.46
N ILE A 89 -2.85 -19.37 4.89
CA ILE A 89 -4.20 -19.19 5.45
C ILE A 89 -4.31 -19.88 6.81
N VAL A 90 -3.85 -21.13 6.93
CA VAL A 90 -3.87 -21.90 8.18
C VAL A 90 -2.97 -21.25 9.25
N PHE A 91 -1.80 -20.75 8.85
CA PHE A 91 -0.88 -20.10 9.77
C PHE A 91 -1.21 -18.63 10.03
N ARG A 92 -2.09 -17.99 9.27
CA ARG A 92 -2.44 -16.57 9.41
C ARG A 92 -2.86 -16.26 10.85
N GLU A 93 -3.70 -17.11 11.43
CA GLU A 93 -4.12 -16.92 12.82
C GLU A 93 -2.97 -17.12 13.82
N ARG A 94 -2.08 -18.08 13.57
CA ARG A 94 -0.88 -18.29 14.39
C ARG A 94 0.09 -17.12 14.29
N LEU A 95 0.30 -16.58 13.10
CA LEU A 95 1.18 -15.43 12.85
C LEU A 95 0.63 -14.17 13.51
N ILE A 96 -0.68 -13.89 13.40
CA ILE A 96 -1.30 -12.73 14.07
C ILE A 96 -1.16 -12.86 15.61
N ARG A 97 -1.38 -14.07 16.16
CA ARG A 97 -1.17 -14.31 17.59
C ARG A 97 0.30 -14.16 18.00
N PHE A 98 1.23 -14.63 17.16
CA PHE A 98 2.67 -14.52 17.42
C PHE A 98 3.15 -13.06 17.39
N VAL A 99 2.73 -12.29 16.37
CA VAL A 99 3.03 -10.86 16.23
C VAL A 99 2.44 -10.08 17.41
N ARG A 100 1.20 -10.36 17.82
CA ARG A 100 0.60 -9.72 19.01
C ARG A 100 1.42 -10.02 20.27
N LYS A 101 1.86 -11.26 20.46
CA LYS A 101 2.68 -11.66 21.62
C LYS A 101 4.06 -10.98 21.60
N PHE A 102 4.62 -10.78 20.41
CA PHE A 102 5.89 -10.08 20.23
C PHE A 102 5.76 -8.58 20.53
N ILE A 103 4.70 -7.93 20.05
CA ILE A 103 4.43 -6.51 20.30
C ILE A 103 4.22 -6.25 21.79
N VAL A 104 3.40 -7.07 22.46
CA VAL A 104 3.15 -6.91 23.92
C VAL A 104 4.45 -7.09 24.72
N ARG A 105 5.30 -8.05 24.32
CA ARG A 105 6.61 -8.24 24.96
C ARG A 105 7.54 -7.04 24.74
N PHE A 106 7.56 -6.47 23.54
CA PHE A 106 8.40 -5.30 23.24
C PHE A 106 7.91 -4.02 23.93
N VAL A 107 6.60 -3.87 24.12
CA VAL A 107 6.03 -2.72 24.84
C VAL A 107 6.36 -2.79 26.33
N GLN A 108 6.27 -3.96 26.96
CA GLN A 108 6.60 -4.12 28.38
C GLN A 108 8.09 -3.95 28.69
N VAL A 109 9.00 -4.29 27.76
CA VAL A 109 10.45 -4.10 27.94
C VAL A 109 10.87 -2.62 27.92
N LYS A 110 9.99 -1.70 27.52
CA LYS A 110 10.29 -0.25 27.53
C LYS A 110 9.84 0.46 28.82
N GLU A 111 9.22 -0.25 29.75
CA GLU A 111 8.76 0.30 31.04
C GLU A 111 9.63 -0.12 32.24
N ASP A 112 10.68 -0.93 32.03
CA ASP A 112 11.70 -1.28 33.05
C ASP A 112 13.05 -0.60 32.79
#